data_AF-A0A7S3TJL1-F1
#
_entry.id   AF-A0A7S3TJL1-F1
#
_cell.length_a   1.000
_cell.length_b   1.000
_cell.length_c   1.000
_cell.angle_alpha   90.00
_cell.angle_beta   90.00
_cell.angle_gamma   90.00
#
_symmetry.space_group_name_H-M   'P 1'
#
loop_
_entity.id
_entity.type
_entity.pdbx_description
1 polymer ?
#
loop_
_entity_poly.entity_id
_entity_poly.type
_entity_poly.pdbx_seq_one_letter_code
_entity_poly.pdbx_strand_id
1 'polypeptide(L)'
;VADQGRVVFPGSDYLEMARAAYCAVAQSKGAALKRTYFMQPLMLDATDGLVVTCDVDAGGERFEISSKPEDGDKVVHCAGDTGAVGKAPLGPQPAAVREHTGTSAALEHTALYTALREGGLEYGPEFRMLARVYADKEGGLAMAHLSRRRHRYGTKVHPADLDGAIQLTSTLVDTSSGETRLPFMVAEATLASAAGSMCAVLQRESGDKTTVMMSDPAGKEAMVKLSGFESRVLKAMAAPVSVREQHLYVTQWEALDAPAAGTETFSPALTLGGTSAARLAAGSNGLGQPSAPSSVLFSLTMESGGVSPAMLPGIEAAFDLVRQQLHGKPVPTWLLTSGAQASSHGSSAHPSFAGVMGLARSARQESPAALLSCLDVTASNASANLLLSAARSALNGGQHSEPDMSVKDGVRRVPRLAPAAQALGGPIKLYFDARGAISNLRIVSQVDDNAAMAAGEAKLRV
;
A
#
# COMPACT_ATOMS: atom_id res chain seq x y z
N VAL A 1 -3.39 6.08 11.01
CA VAL A 1 -2.39 5.07 11.45
C VAL A 1 -2.35 3.99 10.39
N ALA A 2 -1.21 3.38 10.07
CA ALA A 2 -1.17 2.27 9.14
C ALA A 2 -1.02 0.94 9.91
N ASP A 3 -1.84 -0.05 9.59
CA ASP A 3 -1.77 -1.42 10.10
C ASP A 3 -1.49 -2.35 8.92
N GLN A 4 -0.37 -3.07 8.95
CA GLN A 4 0.05 -3.97 7.87
C GLN A 4 0.03 -3.31 6.46
N GLY A 5 0.38 -2.02 6.40
CA GLY A 5 0.43 -1.23 5.15
C GLY A 5 -0.89 -0.60 4.71
N ARG A 6 -1.98 -0.74 5.48
CA ARG A 6 -3.29 -0.12 5.20
C ARG A 6 -3.62 0.97 6.19
N VAL A 7 -4.15 2.11 5.75
CA VAL A 7 -4.49 3.21 6.64
C VAL A 7 -5.79 2.89 7.37
N VAL A 8 -5.75 2.86 8.69
CA VAL A 8 -6.89 2.59 9.58
C VAL A 8 -7.31 3.86 10.31
N PHE A 9 -8.62 4.03 10.47
CA PHE A 9 -9.25 5.02 11.34
C PHE A 9 -9.06 4.61 12.82
N PRO A 10 -8.30 5.39 13.62
CA PRO A 10 -7.94 5.04 14.98
C PRO A 10 -9.13 4.91 15.95
N GLY A 11 -8.93 4.10 17.01
CA GLY A 11 -9.90 3.96 18.10
C GLY A 11 -10.27 5.30 18.77
N SER A 12 -9.28 6.18 18.92
CA SER A 12 -9.45 7.50 19.53
C SER A 12 -10.35 8.44 18.71
N ASP A 13 -10.41 8.28 17.39
CA ASP A 13 -11.28 9.06 16.53
C ASP A 13 -12.76 8.73 16.80
N TYR A 14 -13.11 7.46 16.98
CA TYR A 14 -14.47 7.07 17.35
C TYR A 14 -14.89 7.67 18.70
N LEU A 15 -13.97 7.75 19.66
CA LEU A 15 -14.23 8.34 20.97
C LEU A 15 -14.52 9.85 20.88
N GLU A 16 -13.74 10.59 20.09
CA GLU A 16 -13.99 12.03 19.85
C GLU A 16 -15.28 12.25 19.04
N MET A 17 -15.57 11.40 18.05
CA MET A 17 -16.82 11.46 17.28
C MET A 17 -18.04 11.27 18.18
N ALA A 18 -18.06 10.22 19.01
CA ALA A 18 -19.15 9.95 19.95
C ALA A 18 -19.29 11.09 20.97
N ARG A 19 -18.17 11.62 21.49
CA ARG A 19 -18.17 12.80 22.38
C ARG A 19 -18.78 14.02 21.68
N ALA A 20 -18.36 14.31 20.45
CA ALA A 20 -18.84 15.45 19.70
C ALA A 20 -20.35 15.35 19.39
N ALA A 21 -20.81 14.18 18.95
CA ALA A 21 -22.21 13.91 18.66
C ALA A 21 -23.09 14.05 19.91
N TYR A 22 -22.70 13.42 21.02
CA TYR A 22 -23.40 13.56 22.29
C TYR A 22 -23.45 15.01 22.77
N CYS A 23 -22.31 15.72 22.76
CA CYS A 23 -22.26 17.13 23.17
C CYS A 23 -23.17 18.03 22.33
N ALA A 24 -23.32 17.75 21.03
CA ALA A 24 -24.21 18.49 20.15
C ALA A 24 -25.70 18.27 20.51
N VAL A 25 -26.09 17.02 20.79
CA VAL A 25 -27.47 16.68 21.17
C VAL A 25 -27.81 17.16 22.58
N ALA A 26 -26.95 16.88 23.56
CA ALA A 26 -27.18 17.15 24.97
C ALA A 26 -26.74 18.56 25.42
N GLN A 27 -26.21 19.39 24.52
CA GLN A 27 -25.68 20.74 24.82
C GLN A 27 -24.66 20.73 25.97
N SER A 28 -23.82 19.69 26.02
CA SER A 28 -22.81 19.46 27.06
C SER A 28 -21.39 19.86 26.60
N LYS A 29 -20.50 20.15 27.54
CA LYS A 29 -19.07 20.42 27.28
C LYS A 29 -18.18 19.18 27.30
N GLY A 30 -18.72 18.03 27.71
CA GLY A 30 -18.03 16.74 27.71
C GLY A 30 -19.00 15.57 27.68
N ALA A 31 -18.47 14.37 27.45
CA ALA A 31 -19.24 13.13 27.43
C ALA A 31 -18.58 12.06 28.32
N ALA A 32 -19.41 11.29 29.01
CA ALA A 32 -19.03 9.99 29.55
C ALA A 32 -19.53 8.92 28.58
N LEU A 33 -18.61 8.14 28.02
CA LEU A 33 -18.93 7.00 27.17
C LEU A 33 -18.74 5.73 28.00
N LYS A 34 -19.68 4.79 27.99
CA LYS A 34 -19.61 3.57 28.79
C LYS A 34 -19.77 2.36 27.89
N ARG A 35 -19.10 1.26 28.26
CA ARG A 35 -19.15 -0.01 27.52
C ARG A 35 -18.90 0.21 26.02
N THR A 36 -17.89 0.99 25.70
CA THR A 36 -17.53 1.32 24.31
C THR A 36 -16.74 0.16 23.72
N TYR A 37 -17.25 -0.44 22.65
CA TYR A 37 -16.61 -1.54 21.92
C TYR A 37 -16.16 -1.08 20.54
N PHE A 38 -14.92 -1.42 20.19
CA PHE A 38 -14.39 -1.31 18.83
C PHE A 38 -14.58 -2.64 18.12
N MET A 39 -15.51 -2.68 17.17
CA MET A 39 -16.04 -3.91 16.58
C MET A 39 -15.33 -4.25 15.26
N GLN A 40 -15.15 -3.27 14.38
CA GLN A 40 -14.52 -3.48 13.08
C GLN A 40 -13.68 -2.25 12.69
N PRO A 41 -12.42 -2.43 12.27
CA PRO A 41 -11.60 -1.32 11.79
C PRO A 41 -12.19 -0.70 10.50
N LEU A 42 -12.16 0.62 10.41
CA LEU A 42 -12.50 1.37 9.21
C LEU A 42 -11.21 1.65 8.45
N MET A 43 -11.09 1.09 7.25
CA MET A 43 -9.95 1.31 6.37
C MET A 43 -10.17 2.58 5.55
N LEU A 44 -9.17 3.45 5.49
CA LEU A 44 -9.23 4.75 4.80
C LEU A 44 -8.67 4.70 3.37
N ASP A 45 -8.23 3.52 2.91
CA ASP A 45 -7.63 3.33 1.59
C ASP A 45 -8.66 3.29 0.44
N ALA A 46 -9.95 3.09 0.76
CA ALA A 46 -11.06 3.02 -0.18
C ALA A 46 -12.27 3.80 0.36
N THR A 47 -12.20 5.13 0.31
CA THR A 47 -13.20 6.04 0.89
C THR A 47 -14.17 6.64 -0.13
N ASP A 48 -14.03 6.30 -1.42
CA ASP A 48 -14.93 6.77 -2.47
C ASP A 48 -16.38 6.30 -2.20
N GLY A 49 -17.32 7.24 -2.14
CA GLY A 49 -18.73 6.97 -1.83
C GLY A 49 -19.01 6.51 -0.40
N LEU A 50 -18.02 6.54 0.51
CA LEU A 50 -18.16 6.04 1.87
C LEU A 50 -18.77 7.10 2.80
N VAL A 51 -19.95 6.81 3.35
CA VAL A 51 -20.59 7.68 4.35
C VAL A 51 -20.37 7.11 5.74
N VAL A 52 -19.74 7.90 6.63
CA VAL A 52 -19.60 7.57 8.05
C VAL A 52 -20.65 8.34 8.85
N THR A 53 -21.41 7.62 9.66
CA THR A 53 -22.50 8.18 10.48
C THR A 53 -22.27 7.85 11.96
N CYS A 54 -22.51 8.82 12.82
CA CYS A 54 -22.61 8.62 14.27
C CYS A 54 -24.06 8.88 14.69
N ASP A 55 -24.79 7.80 14.96
CA ASP A 55 -26.14 7.84 15.47
C ASP A 55 -26.09 7.96 17.00
N VAL A 56 -26.84 8.90 17.56
CA VAL A 56 -27.03 9.07 19.02
C VAL A 56 -28.52 9.05 19.30
N ASP A 57 -28.96 8.17 20.20
CA ASP A 57 -30.38 8.08 20.56
C ASP A 57 -30.87 9.38 21.23
N ALA A 58 -32.14 9.74 21.05
CA ALA A 58 -32.74 11.00 21.50
C ALA A 58 -32.72 11.18 23.02
N GLY A 59 -32.61 10.08 23.79
CA GLY A 59 -32.37 10.10 25.23
C GLY A 59 -30.89 10.26 25.64
N GLY A 60 -29.97 10.23 24.67
CA GLY A 60 -28.53 10.34 24.89
C GLY A 60 -27.94 9.15 25.66
N GLU A 61 -28.57 7.99 25.62
CA GLU A 61 -28.11 6.80 26.36
C GLU A 61 -27.20 5.90 25.52
N ARG A 62 -27.29 5.96 24.18
CA ARG A 62 -26.54 5.07 23.29
C ARG A 62 -26.02 5.81 22.06
N PHE A 63 -24.84 5.39 21.59
CA PHE A 63 -24.29 5.79 20.31
C PHE A 63 -23.87 4.59 19.46
N GLU A 64 -23.90 4.76 18.15
CA GLU A 64 -23.37 3.83 17.16
C GLU A 64 -22.64 4.62 16.07
N ILE A 65 -21.41 4.23 15.75
CA ILE A 65 -20.63 4.75 14.63
C ILE A 65 -20.50 3.65 13.60
N SER A 66 -20.94 3.95 12.39
CA SER A 66 -21.01 3.01 11.28
C SER A 66 -20.58 3.67 9.97
N SER A 67 -20.16 2.84 9.02
CA SER A 67 -19.99 3.28 7.64
C SER A 67 -20.95 2.52 6.72
N LYS A 68 -21.29 3.16 5.60
CA LYS A 68 -22.06 2.54 4.53
C LYS A 68 -21.43 2.92 3.18
N PRO A 69 -20.89 1.94 2.42
CA PRO A 69 -20.51 2.13 1.02
C PRO A 69 -21.75 2.36 0.14
N GLU A 70 -21.59 3.00 -1.01
CA GLU A 70 -22.69 3.32 -1.94
C GLU A 70 -23.52 2.07 -2.33
N ASP A 71 -22.84 0.98 -2.66
CA ASP A 71 -23.44 -0.33 -3.01
C ASP A 71 -23.20 -1.41 -1.93
N GLY A 72 -23.06 -1.02 -0.67
CA GLY A 72 -22.69 -1.92 0.44
C GLY A 72 -23.66 -1.96 1.61
N ASP A 73 -23.50 -3.00 2.43
CA ASP A 73 -24.18 -3.12 3.72
C ASP A 73 -23.57 -2.16 4.76
N LYS A 74 -24.40 -1.76 5.73
CA LYS A 74 -23.98 -0.96 6.88
C LYS A 74 -22.99 -1.79 7.72
N VAL A 75 -21.82 -1.21 8.00
CA VAL A 75 -20.80 -1.81 8.88
C VAL A 75 -20.69 -1.00 10.16
N VAL A 76 -20.89 -1.64 11.31
CA VAL A 76 -20.74 -0.99 12.62
C VAL A 76 -19.29 -1.09 13.08
N HIS A 77 -18.69 0.05 13.38
CA HIS A 77 -17.28 0.15 13.78
C HIS A 77 -17.10 0.31 15.29
N CYS A 78 -17.94 1.14 15.90
CA CYS A 78 -17.86 1.45 17.32
C CYS A 78 -19.26 1.69 17.89
N ALA A 79 -19.55 1.14 19.06
CA ALA A 79 -20.83 1.38 19.73
C ALA A 79 -20.64 1.34 21.24
N GLY A 80 -21.53 2.02 21.94
CA GLY A 80 -21.54 2.05 23.40
C GLY A 80 -22.64 2.96 23.91
N ASP A 81 -22.56 3.25 25.20
CA ASP A 81 -23.52 4.11 25.88
C ASP A 81 -22.94 5.50 26.08
N THR A 82 -23.79 6.51 26.07
CA THR A 82 -23.40 7.90 26.34
C THR A 82 -24.06 8.42 27.62
N GLY A 83 -23.49 9.49 28.18
CA GLY A 83 -24.03 10.12 29.37
C GLY A 83 -23.29 11.41 29.71
N ALA A 84 -23.87 12.15 30.65
CA ALA A 84 -23.27 13.38 31.14
C ALA A 84 -21.99 13.09 31.94
N VAL A 85 -20.99 13.95 31.80
CA VAL A 85 -19.83 13.94 32.67
C VAL A 85 -20.26 14.46 34.04
N GLY A 86 -19.98 13.68 35.09
CA GLY A 86 -20.16 14.11 36.48
C GLY A 86 -19.06 15.09 36.91
N LYS A 87 -18.65 15.00 38.18
CA LYS A 87 -17.49 15.75 38.68
C LYS A 87 -16.23 15.33 37.92
N ALA A 88 -15.39 16.31 37.52
CA ALA A 88 -14.12 16.03 36.86
C ALA A 88 -13.30 15.02 37.69
N PRO A 89 -12.83 13.92 37.09
CA PRO A 89 -11.98 12.98 37.81
C PRO A 89 -10.69 13.66 38.22
N LEU A 90 -10.19 13.30 39.40
CA LEU A 90 -8.86 13.71 39.84
C LEU A 90 -7.83 13.29 38.78
N GLY A 91 -6.93 14.20 38.46
CA GLY A 91 -5.82 13.90 37.55
C GLY A 91 -4.85 12.91 38.19
N PRO A 92 -4.06 12.20 37.37
CA PRO A 92 -2.91 11.49 37.88
C PRO A 92 -1.92 12.48 38.51
N GLN A 93 -0.96 12.00 39.30
CA GLN A 93 0.20 12.79 39.74
C GLN A 93 1.44 12.45 38.90
N PRO A 94 1.60 13.03 37.69
CA PRO A 94 2.81 13.02 36.87
C PRO A 94 4.14 12.91 37.62
N ALA A 95 4.36 13.81 38.58
CA ALA A 95 5.63 13.88 39.32
C ALA A 95 5.89 12.62 40.16
N ALA A 96 4.85 12.10 40.83
CA ALA A 96 4.95 10.88 41.64
C ALA A 96 5.18 9.65 40.76
N VAL A 97 4.51 9.57 39.61
CA VAL A 97 4.74 8.49 38.63
C VAL A 97 6.19 8.50 38.14
N ARG A 98 6.70 9.69 37.78
CA ARG A 98 8.09 9.85 37.33
C ARG A 98 9.11 9.46 38.40
N GLU A 99 8.84 9.79 39.66
CA GLU A 99 9.70 9.37 40.78
C GLU A 99 9.68 7.86 40.96
N HIS A 100 8.50 7.23 40.85
CA HIS A 100 8.30 5.79 41.00
C HIS A 100 8.95 4.97 39.87
N THR A 101 8.86 5.44 38.62
CA THR A 101 9.46 4.77 37.45
C THR A 101 11.00 4.93 37.38
N GLY A 102 11.60 5.66 38.32
CA GLY A 102 13.03 5.96 38.35
C GLY A 102 13.46 7.08 37.38
N THR A 103 14.63 7.66 37.65
CA THR A 103 15.27 8.71 36.82
C THR A 103 16.10 8.15 35.66
N SER A 104 16.23 6.84 35.54
CA SER A 104 16.92 6.17 34.43
C SER A 104 16.25 6.56 33.11
N ALA A 105 17.08 6.90 32.12
CA ALA A 105 16.75 7.71 30.95
C ALA A 105 15.38 7.39 30.32
N ALA A 106 14.62 8.45 30.01
CA ALA A 106 13.37 8.34 29.26
C ALA A 106 13.56 7.44 28.04
N LEU A 107 12.59 6.57 27.76
CA LEU A 107 12.63 5.73 26.56
C LEU A 107 12.79 6.63 25.34
N GLU A 108 13.71 6.24 24.48
CA GLU A 108 13.95 6.93 23.23
C GLU A 108 12.73 6.70 22.32
N HIS A 109 12.10 7.78 21.87
CA HIS A 109 10.81 7.68 21.18
C HIS A 109 10.96 6.98 19.82
N THR A 110 12.10 7.08 19.14
CA THR A 110 12.31 6.40 17.85
C THR A 110 12.37 4.89 18.03
N ALA A 111 12.96 4.39 19.11
CA ALA A 111 12.95 2.98 19.47
C ALA A 111 11.53 2.46 19.71
N LEU A 112 10.69 3.23 20.41
CA LEU A 112 9.29 2.86 20.66
C LEU A 112 8.49 2.73 19.35
N TYR A 113 8.56 3.72 18.46
CA TYR A 113 7.83 3.65 17.19
C TYR A 113 8.43 2.64 16.22
N THR A 114 9.72 2.33 16.32
CA THR A 114 10.36 1.25 15.55
C THR A 114 9.80 -0.10 15.98
N ALA A 115 9.73 -0.37 17.29
CA ALA A 115 9.13 -1.60 17.81
C ALA A 115 7.64 -1.75 17.43
N LEU A 116 6.88 -0.65 17.48
CA LEU A 116 5.48 -0.65 17.01
C LEU A 116 5.36 -0.99 15.52
N ARG A 117 6.27 -0.45 14.69
CA ARG A 117 6.33 -0.72 13.26
C ARG A 117 6.70 -2.18 12.95
N GLU A 118 7.67 -2.73 13.68
CA GLU A 118 8.04 -4.16 13.59
C GLU A 118 6.87 -5.06 13.99
N GLY A 119 6.04 -4.62 14.95
CA GLY A 119 4.77 -5.24 15.31
C GLY A 119 3.60 -4.90 14.36
N GLY A 120 3.84 -4.33 13.18
CA GLY A 120 2.83 -4.08 12.14
C GLY A 120 2.07 -2.75 12.23
N LEU A 121 2.32 -1.92 13.25
CA LEU A 121 1.66 -0.62 13.44
C LEU A 121 2.60 0.54 13.10
N GLU A 122 2.36 1.17 11.95
CA GLU A 122 3.11 2.32 11.49
C GLU A 122 2.36 3.62 11.76
N TYR A 123 2.91 4.43 12.67
CA TYR A 123 2.38 5.75 13.00
C TYR A 123 3.05 6.82 12.13
N GLY A 124 2.24 7.66 11.49
CA GLY A 124 2.71 8.85 10.78
C GLY A 124 3.07 10.00 11.73
N PRO A 125 3.79 11.05 11.27
CA PRO A 125 4.29 12.13 12.13
C PRO A 125 3.24 12.79 13.02
N GLU A 126 2.02 13.02 12.52
CA GLU A 126 0.92 13.66 13.26
C GLU A 126 0.33 12.81 14.40
N PHE A 127 0.65 11.51 14.42
CA PHE A 127 0.24 10.55 15.44
C PHE A 127 1.40 10.11 16.35
N ARG A 128 2.63 10.60 16.13
CA ARG A 128 3.79 10.34 16.99
C ARG A 128 3.86 11.33 18.14
N MET A 129 2.87 11.29 19.03
CA MET A 129 2.70 12.34 20.06
C MET A 129 3.56 12.14 21.31
N LEU A 130 4.08 10.94 21.55
CA LEU A 130 4.94 10.65 22.70
C LEU A 130 6.32 11.32 22.57
N ALA A 131 6.64 12.29 23.46
CA ALA A 131 7.89 13.05 23.41
C ALA A 131 8.95 12.56 24.42
N ARG A 132 8.52 12.26 25.66
CA ARG A 132 9.37 11.72 26.74
C ARG A 132 8.56 10.70 27.50
N VAL A 133 8.98 9.44 27.47
CA VAL A 133 8.25 8.31 28.05
C VAL A 133 9.06 7.72 29.23
N TYR A 134 8.37 7.45 30.33
CA TYR A 134 8.90 6.77 31.51
C TYR A 134 7.99 5.58 31.78
N ALA A 135 8.54 4.39 31.95
CA ALA A 135 7.73 3.18 32.13
C ALA A 135 8.39 2.23 33.13
N ASP A 136 7.58 1.72 34.05
CA ASP A 136 7.86 0.59 34.90
C ASP A 136 6.92 -0.55 34.48
N LYS A 137 7.45 -1.48 33.70
CA LYS A 137 6.70 -2.61 33.15
C LYS A 137 6.24 -3.57 34.25
N GLU A 138 7.05 -3.78 35.30
CA GLU A 138 6.77 -4.68 36.40
C GLU A 138 5.73 -4.08 37.36
N GLY A 139 5.91 -2.81 37.75
CA GLY A 139 4.92 -2.07 38.54
C GLY A 139 3.66 -1.69 37.76
N GLY A 140 3.66 -1.87 36.44
CA GLY A 140 2.49 -1.62 35.59
C GLY A 140 2.13 -0.14 35.49
N LEU A 141 3.13 0.75 35.48
CA LEU A 141 2.93 2.19 35.50
C LEU A 141 3.77 2.86 34.41
N ALA A 142 3.17 3.77 33.64
CA ALA A 142 3.91 4.54 32.66
C ALA A 142 3.39 5.97 32.54
N MET A 143 4.21 6.85 31.99
CA MET A 143 3.93 8.26 31.84
C MET A 143 4.60 8.79 30.58
N ALA A 144 3.96 9.72 29.89
CA ALA A 144 4.61 10.51 28.87
C ALA A 144 4.22 11.98 28.86
N HIS A 145 5.16 12.82 28.46
CA HIS A 145 4.84 14.14 27.93
C HIS A 145 4.40 14.02 26.48
N LEU A 146 3.29 14.66 26.13
CA LEU A 146 2.80 14.72 24.77
C LEU A 146 3.34 15.96 24.06
N SER A 147 3.73 15.80 22.80
CA SER A 147 4.11 16.90 21.91
C SER A 147 2.95 17.89 21.78
N ARG A 148 3.26 19.19 21.78
CA ARG A 148 2.24 20.23 21.64
C ARG A 148 1.75 20.31 20.20
N ARG A 149 0.45 20.12 20.00
CA ARG A 149 -0.18 20.22 18.67
C ARG A 149 -0.37 21.68 18.23
N ARG A 150 -0.23 21.93 16.92
CA ARG A 150 -0.43 23.26 16.30
C ARG A 150 -1.88 23.48 15.82
N HIS A 151 -2.52 22.44 15.29
CA HIS A 151 -3.87 22.50 14.71
C HIS A 151 -4.80 21.49 15.36
N ARG A 152 -6.03 21.89 15.68
CA ARG A 152 -7.01 21.00 16.36
C ARG A 152 -8.22 20.63 15.49
N TYR A 153 -8.36 21.21 14.30
CA TYR A 153 -9.39 20.88 13.32
C TYR A 153 -10.81 20.75 13.90
N GLY A 154 -11.18 21.61 14.86
CA GLY A 154 -12.51 21.62 15.51
C GLY A 154 -12.69 20.63 16.66
N THR A 155 -11.76 19.68 16.86
CA THR A 155 -11.84 18.68 17.94
C THR A 155 -11.64 19.30 19.34
N LYS A 156 -12.31 18.74 20.34
CA LYS A 156 -12.10 19.09 21.77
C LYS A 156 -11.16 18.13 22.46
N VAL A 157 -11.11 16.88 22.04
CA VAL A 157 -10.02 15.94 22.33
C VAL A 157 -9.47 15.51 20.97
N HIS A 158 -8.25 15.93 20.64
CA HIS A 158 -7.71 15.58 19.32
C HIS A 158 -7.41 14.08 19.27
N PRO A 159 -7.89 13.35 18.24
CA PRO A 159 -7.73 11.90 18.18
C PRO A 159 -6.29 11.43 18.30
N ALA A 160 -5.35 12.07 17.62
CA ALA A 160 -3.94 11.73 17.74
C ALA A 160 -3.30 12.06 19.11
N ASP A 161 -3.82 13.01 19.90
CA ASP A 161 -3.33 13.26 21.26
C ASP A 161 -3.81 12.15 22.22
N LEU A 162 -5.08 11.75 22.07
CA LEU A 162 -5.67 10.63 22.79
C LEU A 162 -5.04 9.28 22.39
N ASP A 163 -4.79 9.08 21.10
CA ASP A 163 -4.11 7.91 20.59
C ASP A 163 -2.69 7.84 21.12
N GLY A 164 -1.96 8.96 21.17
CA GLY A 164 -0.66 9.04 21.84
C GLY A 164 -0.71 8.57 23.30
N ALA A 165 -1.75 8.95 24.04
CA ALA A 165 -1.93 8.45 25.41
C ALA A 165 -2.23 6.94 25.45
N ILE A 166 -3.00 6.42 24.50
CA ILE A 166 -3.29 4.98 24.36
C ILE A 166 -2.04 4.18 23.96
N GLN A 167 -1.17 4.74 23.10
CA GLN A 167 0.09 4.13 22.66
C GLN A 167 1.02 3.80 23.84
N LEU A 168 0.91 4.50 24.98
CA LEU A 168 1.63 4.12 26.20
C LEU A 168 1.36 2.68 26.63
N THR A 169 0.20 2.10 26.30
CA THR A 169 -0.12 0.71 26.65
C THR A 169 0.90 -0.29 26.12
N SER A 170 1.57 0.03 25.01
CA SER A 170 2.62 -0.82 24.45
C SER A 170 3.86 -0.93 25.33
N THR A 171 4.10 0.01 26.27
CA THR A 171 5.26 -0.06 27.17
C THR A 171 5.08 -1.06 28.31
N LEU A 172 3.84 -1.46 28.59
CA LEU A 172 3.51 -2.42 29.64
C LEU A 172 3.30 -3.84 29.11
N VAL A 173 3.06 -4.00 27.81
CA VAL A 173 2.85 -5.31 27.16
C VAL A 173 4.20 -5.89 26.72
N ASP A 174 4.33 -7.22 26.71
CA ASP A 174 5.50 -7.86 26.14
C ASP A 174 5.39 -7.91 24.61
N THR A 175 6.18 -7.07 23.92
CA THR A 175 6.18 -6.97 22.45
C THR A 175 7.03 -8.05 21.77
N SER A 176 7.65 -8.93 22.56
CA SER A 176 8.49 -10.06 22.10
C SER A 176 7.74 -11.09 21.24
N SER A 177 6.40 -11.12 21.30
CA SER A 177 5.57 -12.01 20.48
C SER A 177 5.35 -11.54 19.04
N GLY A 178 5.72 -10.30 18.70
CA GLY A 178 5.45 -9.71 17.38
C GLY A 178 3.96 -9.51 17.08
N GLU A 179 3.09 -9.60 18.09
CA GLU A 179 1.64 -9.51 17.94
C GLU A 179 1.15 -8.06 17.97
N THR A 180 0.47 -7.64 16.90
CA THR A 180 -0.25 -6.36 16.86
C THR A 180 -1.42 -6.38 17.82
N ARG A 181 -1.48 -5.43 18.77
CA ARG A 181 -2.67 -5.23 19.63
C ARG A 181 -3.41 -3.96 19.26
N LEU A 182 -4.73 -4.08 19.05
CA LEU A 182 -5.61 -2.96 18.76
C LEU A 182 -6.58 -2.69 19.92
N PRO A 183 -7.06 -1.45 20.09
CA PRO A 183 -8.14 -1.13 21.01
C PRO A 183 -9.35 -2.04 20.78
N PHE A 184 -9.88 -2.64 21.84
CA PHE A 184 -11.06 -3.51 21.77
C PHE A 184 -12.23 -2.97 22.59
N MET A 185 -11.97 -2.52 23.82
CA MET A 185 -13.04 -2.07 24.71
C MET A 185 -12.56 -0.98 25.67
N VAL A 186 -13.44 -0.04 25.98
CA VAL A 186 -13.28 0.93 27.08
C VAL A 186 -14.50 0.84 27.98
N ALA A 187 -14.30 0.48 29.26
CA ALA A 187 -15.42 0.32 30.19
C ALA A 187 -16.09 1.66 30.48
N GLU A 188 -15.27 2.70 30.69
CA GLU A 188 -15.72 4.08 30.84
C GLU A 188 -14.67 5.06 30.30
N ALA A 189 -15.09 5.97 29.43
CA ALA A 189 -14.29 7.07 28.89
C ALA A 189 -14.93 8.40 29.29
N THR A 190 -14.27 9.17 30.16
CA THR A 190 -14.63 10.56 30.44
C THR A 190 -13.81 11.46 29.53
N LEU A 191 -14.48 12.22 28.67
CA LEU A 191 -13.87 13.08 27.66
C LEU A 191 -14.39 14.51 27.81
N ALA A 192 -13.55 15.39 28.36
CA ALA A 192 -13.83 16.82 28.43
C ALA A 192 -13.18 17.56 27.25
N SER A 193 -12.35 18.57 27.52
CA SER A 193 -11.51 19.23 26.52
C SER A 193 -10.05 19.07 26.91
N ALA A 194 -9.23 18.57 25.99
CA ALA A 194 -7.80 18.33 26.20
C ALA A 194 -6.96 19.20 25.26
N ALA A 195 -6.30 20.23 25.81
CA ALA A 195 -5.53 21.19 25.02
C ALA A 195 -4.31 21.72 25.79
N GLY A 196 -3.35 22.26 25.04
CA GLY A 196 -2.14 22.86 25.61
C GLY A 196 -1.04 21.83 25.83
N SER A 197 -0.22 22.06 26.87
CA SER A 197 0.79 21.09 27.30
C SER A 197 0.10 19.98 28.07
N MET A 198 0.34 18.73 27.70
CA MET A 198 -0.36 17.58 28.27
C MET A 198 0.62 16.50 28.71
N CYS A 199 0.23 15.78 29.74
CA CYS A 199 0.85 14.56 30.18
C CYS A 199 -0.17 13.42 30.14
N ALA A 200 0.27 12.26 29.66
CA ALA A 200 -0.47 11.02 29.74
C ALA A 200 0.13 10.13 30.84
N VAL A 201 -0.72 9.48 31.62
CA VAL A 201 -0.34 8.47 32.61
C VAL A 201 -1.15 7.22 32.35
N LEU A 202 -0.47 6.09 32.42
CA LEU A 202 -1.01 4.76 32.25
C LEU A 202 -0.79 3.97 33.53
N GLN A 203 -1.82 3.29 34.00
CA GLN A 203 -1.75 2.40 35.14
C GLN A 203 -2.44 1.07 34.82
N ARG A 204 -1.76 -0.04 35.07
CA ARG A 204 -2.33 -1.38 35.03
C ARG A 204 -3.30 -1.53 36.19
N GLU A 205 -4.50 -2.02 35.87
CA GLU A 205 -5.51 -2.34 36.86
C GLU A 205 -5.34 -3.82 37.29
N SER A 206 -6.09 -4.72 36.65
CA SER A 206 -6.03 -6.16 36.87
C SER A 206 -5.99 -6.90 35.52
N GLY A 207 -5.15 -7.94 35.42
CA GLY A 207 -4.91 -8.63 34.15
C GLY A 207 -4.39 -7.68 33.07
N ASP A 208 -5.01 -7.73 31.88
CA ASP A 208 -4.68 -6.90 30.71
C ASP A 208 -5.38 -5.52 30.71
N LYS A 209 -6.20 -5.22 31.73
CA LYS A 209 -6.93 -3.94 31.82
C LYS A 209 -6.03 -2.81 32.28
N THR A 210 -6.22 -1.65 31.67
CA THR A 210 -5.47 -0.44 32.01
C THR A 210 -6.37 0.78 32.17
N THR A 211 -5.95 1.71 33.03
CA THR A 211 -6.48 3.07 33.06
C THR A 211 -5.49 3.99 32.35
N VAL A 212 -5.98 4.78 31.38
CA VAL A 212 -5.25 5.82 30.66
C VAL A 212 -5.83 7.18 31.08
N MET A 213 -4.99 8.09 31.54
CA MET A 213 -5.42 9.44 31.91
C MET A 213 -4.58 10.49 31.19
N MET A 214 -5.21 11.57 30.75
CA MET A 214 -4.53 12.77 30.26
C MET A 214 -4.87 13.95 31.15
N SER A 215 -3.86 14.73 31.52
CA SER A 215 -4.01 15.95 32.31
C SER A 215 -3.02 17.02 31.85
N ASP A 216 -3.10 18.20 32.44
CA ASP A 216 -1.97 19.12 32.42
C ASP A 216 -0.76 18.51 33.17
N PRO A 217 0.45 19.06 33.02
CA PRO A 217 1.63 18.58 33.74
C PRO A 217 1.53 18.73 35.27
N ALA A 218 0.62 19.56 35.78
CA ALA A 218 0.40 19.73 37.22
C ALA A 218 -0.47 18.60 37.81
N GLY A 219 -1.24 17.89 36.99
CA GLY A 219 -2.00 16.70 37.39
C GLY A 219 -3.23 16.99 38.24
N LYS A 220 -3.76 18.22 38.24
CA LYS A 220 -4.83 18.61 39.18
C LYS A 220 -6.17 17.95 38.83
N GLU A 221 -6.55 17.97 37.56
CA GLU A 221 -7.79 17.35 37.05
C GLU A 221 -7.49 16.60 35.75
N ALA A 222 -8.15 15.46 35.56
CA ALA A 222 -8.05 14.70 34.32
C ALA A 222 -8.90 15.37 33.23
N MET A 223 -8.27 15.69 32.10
CA MET A 223 -8.94 16.14 30.87
C MET A 223 -9.63 14.96 30.16
N VAL A 224 -8.96 13.80 30.19
CA VAL A 224 -9.45 12.53 29.66
C VAL A 224 -9.13 11.43 30.66
N LYS A 225 -10.05 10.50 30.86
CA LYS A 225 -9.82 9.26 31.61
C LYS A 225 -10.51 8.10 30.89
N LEU A 226 -9.74 7.09 30.50
CA LEU A 226 -10.22 5.81 29.99
C LEU A 226 -9.97 4.77 31.09
N SER A 227 -11.01 4.15 31.63
CA SER A 227 -10.92 3.09 32.63
C SER A 227 -11.36 1.75 32.06
N GLY A 228 -10.73 0.67 32.52
CA GLY A 228 -10.94 -0.66 31.95
C GLY A 228 -10.65 -0.71 30.45
N PHE A 229 -9.63 0.01 29.98
CA PHE A 229 -9.18 -0.05 28.59
C PHE A 229 -8.54 -1.43 28.34
N GLU A 230 -9.05 -2.11 27.31
CA GLU A 230 -8.56 -3.41 26.87
C GLU A 230 -8.12 -3.32 25.41
N SER A 231 -6.92 -3.84 25.14
CA SER A 231 -6.44 -4.11 23.79
C SER A 231 -6.42 -5.62 23.55
N ARG A 232 -6.74 -6.03 22.33
CA ARG A 232 -6.68 -7.43 21.91
C ARG A 232 -5.65 -7.60 20.83
N VAL A 233 -4.96 -8.74 20.86
CA VAL A 233 -4.19 -9.20 19.70
C VAL A 233 -5.15 -9.25 18.52
N LEU A 234 -4.80 -8.53 17.47
CA LEU A 234 -5.41 -8.72 16.18
C LEU A 234 -4.99 -10.11 15.72
N LYS A 235 -5.73 -11.15 16.15
CA LYS A 235 -5.68 -12.47 15.51
C LYS A 235 -6.15 -12.21 14.11
N ALA A 236 -5.18 -12.04 13.22
CA ALA A 236 -5.40 -11.52 11.91
C ALA A 236 -6.60 -12.24 11.28
N MET A 237 -7.61 -11.46 10.89
CA MET A 237 -8.72 -11.92 10.03
C MET A 237 -8.23 -12.27 8.62
N ALA A 238 -6.92 -12.40 8.43
CA ALA A 238 -6.27 -13.13 7.37
C ALA A 238 -5.12 -13.88 8.04
N ALA A 239 -4.88 -15.16 7.72
CA ALA A 239 -3.63 -15.81 8.09
C ALA A 239 -2.45 -14.85 7.84
N PRO A 240 -1.42 -14.79 8.71
CA PRO A 240 -0.26 -13.96 8.44
C PRO A 240 0.26 -14.36 7.08
N VAL A 241 0.03 -13.50 6.08
CA VAL A 241 0.87 -13.48 4.90
C VAL A 241 2.16 -13.00 5.49
N SER A 242 3.01 -13.93 5.91
CA SER A 242 4.41 -13.65 6.11
C SER A 242 4.83 -12.94 4.83
N VAL A 243 5.01 -11.62 4.90
CA VAL A 243 5.64 -10.85 3.85
C VAL A 243 7.10 -11.29 3.92
N ARG A 244 7.38 -12.50 3.42
CA ARG A 244 8.71 -12.82 2.94
C ARG A 244 8.98 -11.74 1.92
N GLU A 245 10.06 -10.98 2.12
CA GLU A 245 10.55 -10.05 1.12
C GLU A 245 10.56 -10.77 -0.23
N GLN A 246 9.65 -10.36 -1.11
CA GLN A 246 9.45 -11.03 -2.39
C GLN A 246 10.57 -10.53 -3.30
N HIS A 247 11.65 -11.28 -3.40
CA HIS A 247 12.74 -10.99 -4.35
C HIS A 247 12.47 -11.54 -5.76
N LEU A 248 11.32 -12.17 -5.99
CA LEU A 248 10.91 -12.68 -7.29
C LEU A 248 10.02 -11.66 -7.99
N TYR A 249 10.43 -11.27 -9.20
CA TYR A 249 9.69 -10.36 -10.06
C TYR A 249 9.43 -11.02 -11.42
N VAL A 250 8.32 -10.65 -12.03
CA VAL A 250 7.93 -11.05 -13.39
C VAL A 250 7.71 -9.81 -14.23
N THR A 251 7.89 -9.94 -15.55
CA THR A 251 7.44 -8.92 -16.50
C THR A 251 5.98 -9.17 -16.82
N GLN A 252 5.10 -8.25 -16.42
CA GLN A 252 3.70 -8.22 -16.84
C GLN A 252 3.55 -7.31 -18.06
N TRP A 253 2.64 -7.66 -18.96
CA TRP A 253 2.38 -6.90 -20.17
C TRP A 253 1.02 -6.23 -20.06
N GLU A 254 1.03 -4.92 -19.84
CA GLU A 254 -0.18 -4.11 -19.68
C GLU A 254 -0.66 -3.60 -21.04
N ALA A 255 -1.96 -3.67 -21.30
CA ALA A 255 -2.54 -3.10 -22.50
C ALA A 255 -2.53 -1.57 -22.43
N LEU A 256 -2.12 -0.92 -23.51
CA LEU A 256 -2.27 0.52 -23.68
C LEU A 256 -3.57 0.81 -24.42
N ASP A 257 -4.36 1.75 -23.90
CA ASP A 257 -5.51 2.30 -24.61
C ASP A 257 -5.12 2.80 -25.99
N ALA A 258 -6.04 2.70 -26.97
CA ALA A 258 -5.78 3.15 -28.33
C ALA A 258 -5.34 4.63 -28.32
N PRO A 259 -4.37 5.03 -29.17
CA PRO A 259 -3.96 6.42 -29.19
C PRO A 259 -5.16 7.23 -29.69
N ALA A 260 -5.39 8.42 -29.14
CA ALA A 260 -6.30 9.36 -29.77
C ALA A 260 -5.88 9.51 -31.24
N ALA A 261 -6.84 9.43 -32.16
CA ALA A 261 -6.59 9.50 -33.60
C ALA A 261 -6.00 10.88 -33.96
N GLY A 262 -4.68 11.02 -33.82
CA GLY A 262 -3.95 12.25 -34.12
C GLY A 262 -3.58 12.34 -35.59
N THR A 263 -3.84 13.50 -36.18
CA THR A 263 -3.52 13.90 -37.57
C THR A 263 -2.09 14.43 -37.72
N GLU A 264 -1.15 14.04 -36.86
CA GLU A 264 0.22 14.56 -36.94
C GLU A 264 0.98 13.99 -38.15
N THR A 265 1.54 14.90 -38.94
CA THR A 265 2.41 14.63 -40.10
C THR A 265 3.74 14.04 -39.62
N PHE A 266 4.13 12.89 -40.18
CA PHE A 266 5.38 12.22 -39.85
C PHE A 266 6.59 12.95 -40.42
N SER A 267 7.67 12.97 -39.64
CA SER A 267 9.00 13.13 -40.21
C SER A 267 9.46 11.80 -40.85
N PRO A 268 10.19 11.84 -41.96
CA PRO A 268 10.67 10.64 -42.65
C PRO A 268 11.52 9.74 -41.73
N ALA A 269 11.32 8.42 -41.84
CA ALA A 269 12.14 7.41 -41.15
C ALA A 269 12.96 6.59 -42.15
N LEU A 270 14.24 6.37 -41.86
CA LEU A 270 15.08 5.46 -42.63
C LEU A 270 14.85 4.03 -42.14
N THR A 271 14.32 3.16 -43.01
CA THR A 271 14.14 1.74 -42.68
C THR A 271 15.36 0.93 -43.12
N LEU A 272 15.97 0.20 -42.19
CA LEU A 272 17.11 -0.68 -42.41
C LEU A 272 16.70 -2.12 -42.06
N GLY A 273 17.04 -3.11 -42.88
CA GLY A 273 16.71 -4.51 -42.59
C GLY A 273 16.72 -5.43 -43.80
N GLY A 274 16.40 -6.71 -43.59
CA GLY A 274 16.29 -7.73 -44.64
C GLY A 274 15.03 -7.57 -45.53
N THR A 275 14.75 -8.55 -46.40
CA THR A 275 13.64 -8.54 -47.40
C THR A 275 12.24 -8.26 -46.84
N SER A 276 12.03 -8.39 -45.53
CA SER A 276 10.77 -8.02 -44.86
C SER A 276 10.56 -6.50 -44.75
N ALA A 277 11.64 -5.71 -44.66
CA ALA A 277 11.59 -4.24 -44.68
C ALA A 277 11.04 -3.69 -46.01
N ALA A 278 11.27 -4.40 -47.12
CA ALA A 278 10.77 -4.01 -48.45
C ALA A 278 9.23 -4.03 -48.54
N ARG A 279 8.55 -4.88 -47.76
CA ARG A 279 7.07 -4.92 -47.72
C ARG A 279 6.47 -3.76 -46.93
N LEU A 280 7.20 -3.23 -45.95
CA LEU A 280 6.79 -2.07 -45.16
C LEU A 280 6.91 -0.77 -45.97
N ALA A 281 7.94 -0.65 -46.82
CA ALA A 281 8.12 0.48 -47.73
C ALA A 281 7.05 0.55 -48.84
N ALA A 282 6.50 -0.58 -49.27
CA ALA A 282 5.49 -0.63 -50.33
C ALA A 282 4.12 -0.03 -49.95
N GLY A 283 3.88 0.24 -48.65
CA GLY A 283 2.63 0.82 -48.15
C GLY A 283 2.63 2.36 -48.03
N SER A 284 3.76 3.04 -48.25
CA SER A 284 3.83 4.50 -48.17
C SER A 284 3.40 5.14 -49.50
N ASN A 285 2.10 5.39 -49.67
CA ASN A 285 1.61 6.21 -50.78
C ASN A 285 1.89 7.69 -50.51
N GLY A 286 2.85 8.26 -51.26
CA GLY A 286 3.10 9.71 -51.29
C GLY A 286 4.57 10.04 -51.57
N LEU A 287 4.98 10.01 -52.83
CA LEU A 287 6.30 10.51 -53.27
C LEU A 287 6.33 12.05 -53.18
N GLY A 288 6.59 12.57 -51.99
CA GLY A 288 7.07 13.95 -51.79
C GLY A 288 8.59 14.04 -51.97
N GLN A 289 9.12 15.27 -52.08
CA GLN A 289 10.57 15.51 -52.15
C GLN A 289 11.31 14.85 -50.96
N PRO A 290 12.52 14.31 -51.15
CA PRO A 290 13.26 13.64 -50.09
C PRO A 290 13.70 14.63 -49.01
N SER A 291 12.97 14.66 -47.90
CA SER A 291 13.42 15.28 -46.63
C SER A 291 14.38 14.35 -45.90
N ALA A 292 15.38 14.90 -45.19
CA ALA A 292 16.33 14.10 -44.41
C ALA A 292 15.61 13.29 -43.31
N PRO A 293 15.93 11.99 -43.13
CA PRO A 293 15.30 11.13 -42.13
C PRO A 293 15.58 11.65 -40.72
N SER A 294 14.55 11.71 -39.88
CA SER A 294 14.66 12.12 -38.47
C SER A 294 14.74 10.95 -37.50
N SER A 295 14.55 9.72 -37.99
CA SER A 295 14.56 8.48 -37.20
C SER A 295 14.99 7.28 -38.04
N VAL A 296 15.38 6.20 -37.36
CA VAL A 296 15.80 4.92 -37.96
C VAL A 296 14.88 3.80 -37.47
N LEU A 297 14.43 2.95 -38.40
CA LEU A 297 13.62 1.77 -38.14
C LEU A 297 14.43 0.53 -38.58
N PHE A 298 14.98 -0.22 -37.63
CA PHE A 298 15.86 -1.36 -37.91
C PHE A 298 15.11 -2.69 -37.71
N SER A 299 14.70 -3.32 -38.81
CA SER A 299 13.96 -4.58 -38.81
C SER A 299 14.90 -5.77 -38.83
N LEU A 300 14.83 -6.59 -37.80
CA LEU A 300 15.43 -7.92 -37.78
C LEU A 300 14.61 -8.88 -38.65
N THR A 301 15.23 -9.94 -39.17
CA THR A 301 14.59 -10.84 -40.14
C THR A 301 13.33 -11.49 -39.55
N MET A 302 12.23 -11.42 -40.31
CA MET A 302 10.93 -11.95 -39.91
C MET A 302 10.65 -13.24 -40.68
N GLU A 303 11.30 -14.33 -40.30
CA GLU A 303 10.95 -15.65 -40.85
C GLU A 303 9.94 -16.33 -39.92
N SER A 304 8.79 -16.72 -40.47
CA SER A 304 7.77 -17.45 -39.73
C SER A 304 8.22 -18.91 -39.53
N GLY A 305 8.72 -19.22 -38.33
CA GLY A 305 8.98 -20.58 -37.89
C GLY A 305 10.35 -21.12 -38.29
N GLY A 306 11.20 -21.34 -37.28
CA GLY A 306 12.55 -21.89 -37.40
C GLY A 306 13.64 -20.95 -36.90
N VAL A 307 14.80 -21.49 -36.52
CA VAL A 307 16.00 -20.69 -36.22
C VAL A 307 16.57 -20.19 -37.55
N SER A 308 16.46 -18.90 -37.83
CA SER A 308 17.00 -18.32 -39.07
C SER A 308 18.53 -18.45 -39.10
N PRO A 309 19.14 -18.90 -40.21
CA PRO A 309 20.61 -18.92 -40.35
C PRO A 309 21.23 -17.51 -40.31
N ALA A 310 20.41 -16.46 -40.51
CA ALA A 310 20.81 -15.06 -40.43
C ALA A 310 20.70 -14.47 -39.01
N MET A 311 20.42 -15.28 -37.98
CA MET A 311 20.25 -14.79 -36.60
C MET A 311 21.49 -14.07 -36.06
N LEU A 312 22.68 -14.70 -36.15
CA LEU A 312 23.92 -14.11 -35.64
C LEU A 312 24.29 -12.81 -36.38
N PRO A 313 24.32 -12.76 -37.72
CA PRO A 313 24.53 -11.51 -38.45
C PRO A 313 23.50 -10.42 -38.12
N GLY A 314 22.24 -10.80 -37.90
CA GLY A 314 21.19 -9.86 -37.50
C GLY A 314 21.43 -9.25 -36.12
N ILE A 315 21.84 -10.06 -35.15
CA ILE A 315 22.21 -9.60 -33.80
C ILE A 315 23.47 -8.73 -33.85
N GLU A 316 24.48 -9.11 -34.65
CA GLU A 316 25.70 -8.30 -34.85
C GLU A 316 25.39 -6.93 -35.44
N ALA A 317 24.55 -6.88 -36.48
CA ALA A 317 24.11 -5.61 -37.06
C ALA A 317 23.28 -4.74 -36.08
N ALA A 318 22.42 -5.37 -35.25
CA ALA A 318 21.71 -4.65 -34.19
C ALA A 318 22.68 -4.11 -33.13
N PHE A 319 23.70 -4.87 -32.76
CA PHE A 319 24.74 -4.46 -31.83
C PHE A 319 25.55 -3.27 -32.35
N ASP A 320 25.98 -3.30 -33.61
CA ASP A 320 26.70 -2.19 -34.21
C ASP A 320 25.84 -0.92 -34.29
N LEU A 321 24.54 -1.05 -34.61
CA LEU A 321 23.62 0.08 -34.60
C LEU A 321 23.44 0.66 -33.19
N VAL A 322 23.30 -0.20 -32.18
CA VAL A 322 23.22 0.21 -30.77
C VAL A 322 24.50 0.93 -30.34
N ARG A 323 25.68 0.44 -30.74
CA ARG A 323 26.97 1.10 -30.46
C ARG A 323 27.05 2.50 -31.06
N GLN A 324 26.50 2.71 -32.26
CA GLN A 324 26.46 4.05 -32.87
C GLN A 324 25.61 5.04 -32.06
N GLN A 325 24.55 4.57 -31.37
CA GLN A 325 23.75 5.43 -30.48
C GLN A 325 24.52 5.88 -29.24
N LEU A 326 25.55 5.14 -28.84
CA LEU A 326 26.41 5.49 -27.71
C LEU A 326 27.51 6.49 -28.11
N HIS A 327 27.83 6.58 -29.41
CA HIS A 327 28.96 7.35 -29.93
C HIS A 327 28.48 8.39 -30.97
N GLY A 328 28.01 9.56 -30.53
CA GLY A 328 27.67 10.67 -31.45
C GLY A 328 26.44 11.48 -31.02
N LYS A 329 25.79 12.12 -31.99
CA LYS A 329 24.44 12.70 -31.81
C LYS A 329 23.42 11.57 -31.99
N PRO A 330 22.78 11.07 -30.93
CA PRO A 330 21.86 9.95 -31.03
C PRO A 330 20.68 10.32 -31.92
N VAL A 331 20.20 9.34 -32.68
CA VAL A 331 19.05 9.47 -33.58
C VAL A 331 17.98 8.49 -33.10
N PRO A 332 16.72 8.92 -32.93
CA PRO A 332 15.63 8.02 -32.55
C PRO A 332 15.62 6.75 -33.39
N THR A 333 15.86 5.61 -32.74
CA THR A 333 16.07 4.32 -33.39
C THR A 333 15.15 3.27 -32.79
N TRP A 334 14.45 2.57 -33.68
CA TRP A 334 13.47 1.54 -33.36
C TRP A 334 13.98 0.18 -33.82
N LEU A 335 14.28 -0.72 -32.89
CA LEU A 335 14.65 -2.10 -33.16
C LEU A 335 13.36 -2.93 -33.25
N LEU A 336 13.03 -3.48 -34.43
CA LEU A 336 11.87 -4.37 -34.58
C LEU A 336 12.24 -5.83 -34.53
N THR A 337 11.49 -6.57 -33.71
CA THR A 337 11.54 -8.03 -33.58
C THR A 337 10.20 -8.64 -33.96
N SER A 338 10.22 -9.92 -34.37
CA SER A 338 9.02 -10.67 -34.73
C SER A 338 8.65 -11.69 -33.65
N GLY A 339 7.60 -11.42 -32.88
CA GLY A 339 7.09 -12.32 -31.85
C GLY A 339 8.14 -12.79 -30.86
N ALA A 340 9.16 -11.97 -30.57
CA ALA A 340 10.25 -12.30 -29.67
C ALA A 340 9.85 -12.28 -28.20
N GLN A 341 8.70 -11.67 -27.87
CA GLN A 341 8.19 -11.54 -26.51
C GLN A 341 6.88 -12.31 -26.32
N ALA A 342 6.74 -13.00 -25.19
CA ALA A 342 5.50 -13.62 -24.77
C ALA A 342 4.57 -12.57 -24.12
N SER A 343 4.08 -11.63 -24.92
CA SER A 343 3.34 -10.45 -24.43
C SER A 343 1.85 -10.68 -24.12
N SER A 344 1.35 -11.90 -24.32
CA SER A 344 -0.06 -12.25 -24.07
C SER A 344 -0.17 -13.63 -23.43
N HIS A 345 -1.19 -13.86 -22.61
CA HIS A 345 -1.42 -15.18 -22.02
C HIS A 345 -1.56 -16.27 -23.10
N GLY A 346 -0.81 -17.36 -22.93
CA GLY A 346 -0.83 -18.50 -23.86
C GLY A 346 -0.06 -18.30 -25.17
N SER A 347 0.66 -17.18 -25.36
CA SER A 347 1.47 -16.99 -26.56
C SER A 347 2.85 -17.64 -26.47
N SER A 348 3.26 -18.31 -27.54
CA SER A 348 4.65 -18.71 -27.75
C SER A 348 5.49 -17.53 -28.25
N ALA A 349 6.69 -17.36 -27.69
CA ALA A 349 7.69 -16.43 -28.20
C ALA A 349 8.68 -17.15 -29.14
N HIS A 350 9.21 -16.43 -30.11
CA HIS A 350 10.31 -16.85 -30.98
C HIS A 350 11.63 -16.24 -30.47
N PRO A 351 12.49 -17.02 -29.79
CA PRO A 351 13.59 -16.47 -29.02
C PRO A 351 14.75 -15.93 -29.86
N SER A 352 14.74 -16.10 -31.18
CA SER A 352 15.86 -15.76 -32.08
C SER A 352 16.38 -14.33 -31.91
N PHE A 353 15.51 -13.37 -31.56
CA PHE A 353 15.89 -11.98 -31.30
C PHE A 353 15.45 -11.47 -29.92
N ALA A 354 15.10 -12.36 -28.99
CA ALA A 354 14.62 -11.98 -27.65
C ALA A 354 15.66 -11.19 -26.83
N GLY A 355 16.96 -11.41 -27.10
CA GLY A 355 18.05 -10.69 -26.45
C GLY A 355 18.18 -9.21 -26.83
N VAL A 356 17.57 -8.78 -27.94
CA VAL A 356 17.71 -7.40 -28.46
C VAL A 356 17.06 -6.38 -27.52
N MET A 357 15.95 -6.74 -26.88
CA MET A 357 15.33 -5.88 -25.86
C MET A 357 16.23 -5.70 -24.64
N GLY A 358 16.93 -6.76 -24.21
CA GLY A 358 17.93 -6.68 -23.15
C GLY A 358 19.13 -5.80 -23.53
N LEU A 359 19.63 -5.95 -24.76
CA LEU A 359 20.71 -5.12 -25.30
C LEU A 359 20.34 -3.62 -25.31
N ALA A 360 19.14 -3.27 -25.79
CA ALA A 360 18.67 -1.88 -25.80
C ALA A 360 18.51 -1.31 -24.38
N ARG A 361 18.01 -2.11 -23.43
CA ARG A 361 17.94 -1.73 -22.02
C ARG A 361 19.31 -1.44 -21.42
N SER A 362 20.29 -2.30 -21.68
CA SER A 362 21.67 -2.09 -21.23
C SER A 362 22.27 -0.81 -21.82
N ALA A 363 22.09 -0.58 -23.12
CA ALA A 363 22.56 0.64 -23.78
C ALA A 363 21.95 1.93 -23.19
N ARG A 364 20.64 1.92 -22.87
CA ARG A 364 19.97 3.04 -22.19
C ARG A 364 20.45 3.25 -20.75
N GLN A 365 20.85 2.19 -20.06
CA GLN A 365 21.44 2.28 -18.72
C GLN A 365 22.86 2.85 -18.77
N GLU A 366 23.67 2.44 -19.76
CA GLU A 366 25.04 2.93 -19.96
C GLU A 366 25.09 4.37 -20.49
N SER A 367 24.13 4.74 -21.34
CA SER A 367 23.98 6.10 -21.86
C SER A 367 22.50 6.52 -21.83
N PRO A 368 22.07 7.26 -20.80
CA PRO A 368 20.71 7.78 -20.71
C PRO A 368 20.28 8.69 -21.87
N ALA A 369 21.24 9.21 -22.65
CA ALA A 369 20.98 9.99 -23.85
C ALA A 369 20.64 9.15 -25.09
N ALA A 370 20.82 7.83 -25.05
CA ALA A 370 20.53 6.95 -26.17
C ALA A 370 19.03 6.93 -26.49
N LEU A 371 18.67 7.21 -27.75
CA LEU A 371 17.30 7.26 -28.23
C LEU A 371 16.91 5.92 -28.86
N LEU A 372 16.93 4.86 -28.05
CA LEU A 372 16.70 3.47 -28.48
C LEU A 372 15.36 2.96 -27.97
N SER A 373 14.53 2.43 -28.87
CA SER A 373 13.30 1.72 -28.55
C SER A 373 13.22 0.34 -29.19
N CYS A 374 12.46 -0.56 -28.57
CA CYS A 374 12.18 -1.91 -29.07
C CYS A 374 10.70 -2.08 -29.35
N LEU A 375 10.37 -2.59 -30.54
CA LEU A 375 9.00 -2.88 -30.95
C LEU A 375 8.89 -4.33 -31.41
N ASP A 376 8.22 -5.15 -30.62
CA ASP A 376 7.95 -6.54 -30.97
C ASP A 376 6.59 -6.70 -31.65
N VAL A 377 6.55 -7.25 -32.85
CA VAL A 377 5.32 -7.37 -33.65
C VAL A 377 5.08 -8.79 -34.11
N THR A 378 3.82 -9.16 -34.34
CA THR A 378 3.51 -10.42 -35.03
C THR A 378 3.44 -10.20 -36.54
N ALA A 379 3.77 -11.23 -37.34
CA ALA A 379 3.73 -11.15 -38.80
C ALA A 379 2.34 -10.73 -39.36
N SER A 380 1.26 -11.12 -38.68
CA SER A 380 -0.12 -10.71 -38.97
C SER A 380 -0.38 -9.21 -38.80
N ASN A 381 0.45 -8.53 -38.01
CA ASN A 381 0.34 -7.13 -37.63
C ASN A 381 1.33 -6.22 -38.35
N ALA A 382 2.16 -6.75 -39.25
CA ALA A 382 3.21 -6.02 -39.94
C ALA A 382 2.68 -5.07 -41.04
N SER A 383 1.55 -4.39 -40.80
CA SER A 383 1.13 -3.28 -41.65
C SER A 383 1.93 -2.03 -41.28
N ALA A 384 2.41 -1.31 -42.30
CA ALA A 384 3.22 -0.10 -42.11
C ALA A 384 2.50 0.91 -41.19
N ASN A 385 1.19 1.08 -41.34
CA ASN A 385 0.38 1.99 -40.52
C ASN A 385 0.34 1.59 -39.03
N LEU A 386 0.23 0.30 -38.72
CA LEU A 386 0.21 -0.17 -37.33
C LEU A 386 1.57 0.03 -36.67
N LEU A 387 2.67 -0.28 -37.37
CA LEU A 387 4.03 -0.05 -36.89
C LEU A 387 4.30 1.43 -36.64
N LEU A 388 3.90 2.29 -37.57
CA LEU A 388 4.03 3.73 -37.43
C LEU A 388 3.19 4.25 -36.26
N SER A 389 1.98 3.72 -36.04
CA SER A 389 1.12 4.07 -34.90
C SER A 389 1.66 3.60 -33.55
N ALA A 390 2.35 2.46 -33.52
CA ALA A 390 2.99 1.94 -32.32
C ALA A 390 4.25 2.75 -31.97
N ALA A 391 5.05 3.10 -32.99
CA ALA A 391 6.17 4.03 -32.86
C ALA A 391 5.71 5.43 -32.39
N ARG A 392 4.54 5.92 -32.86
CA ARG A 392 3.92 7.16 -32.34
C ARG A 392 3.68 7.11 -30.83
N SER A 393 3.06 6.05 -30.31
CA SER A 393 2.68 6.00 -28.89
C SER A 393 3.83 5.99 -27.90
N ALA A 394 4.99 5.53 -28.34
CA ALA A 394 6.16 5.47 -27.48
C ALA A 394 7.04 6.72 -27.56
N LEU A 395 6.61 7.73 -28.33
CA LEU A 395 7.19 9.07 -28.32
C LEU A 395 6.17 10.04 -27.71
N ASN A 396 6.53 10.71 -26.63
CA ASN A 396 5.80 11.85 -26.09
C ASN A 396 6.66 13.11 -26.24
N GLY A 397 6.26 14.04 -27.11
CA GLY A 397 7.03 15.28 -27.33
C GLY A 397 8.49 15.07 -27.78
N GLY A 398 8.80 13.95 -28.43
CA GLY A 398 10.16 13.59 -28.86
C GLY A 398 11.01 12.88 -27.81
N GLN A 399 10.47 12.60 -26.61
CA GLN A 399 11.09 11.73 -25.61
C GLN A 399 10.38 10.37 -25.56
N HIS A 400 11.14 9.30 -25.29
CA HIS A 400 10.57 7.96 -25.19
C HIS A 400 9.74 7.82 -23.90
N SER A 401 8.41 7.78 -24.02
CA SER A 401 7.52 7.50 -22.89
C SER A 401 7.51 6.02 -22.54
N GLU A 402 7.62 5.16 -23.55
CA GLU A 402 7.55 3.70 -23.43
C GLU A 402 8.59 3.07 -24.37
N PRO A 403 9.84 2.86 -23.92
CA PRO A 403 10.93 2.47 -24.81
C PRO A 403 10.84 1.01 -25.27
N ASP A 404 9.96 0.19 -24.70
CA ASP A 404 9.74 -1.20 -25.10
C ASP A 404 8.24 -1.43 -25.29
N MET A 405 7.83 -2.05 -26.41
CA MET A 405 6.43 -2.31 -26.73
C MET A 405 6.27 -3.61 -27.50
N SER A 406 5.13 -4.27 -27.32
CA SER A 406 4.67 -5.37 -28.16
C SER A 406 3.32 -5.05 -28.80
N VAL A 407 3.13 -5.43 -30.06
CA VAL A 407 1.89 -5.23 -30.81
C VAL A 407 1.41 -6.57 -31.37
N LYS A 408 0.36 -7.09 -30.76
CA LYS A 408 -0.22 -8.39 -31.10
C LYS A 408 -1.74 -8.29 -31.23
N ASP A 409 -2.28 -8.83 -32.32
CA ASP A 409 -3.68 -8.73 -32.74
C ASP A 409 -4.26 -7.30 -32.65
N GLY A 410 -3.51 -6.31 -33.14
CA GLY A 410 -3.87 -4.88 -33.03
C GLY A 410 -3.78 -4.26 -31.63
N VAL A 411 -3.55 -5.06 -30.59
CA VAL A 411 -3.44 -4.60 -29.20
C VAL A 411 -1.97 -4.29 -28.86
N ARG A 412 -1.75 -3.08 -28.38
CA ARG A 412 -0.44 -2.61 -27.90
C ARG A 412 -0.27 -2.95 -26.44
N ARG A 413 0.90 -3.44 -26.07
CA ARG A 413 1.25 -3.77 -24.69
C ARG A 413 2.63 -3.27 -24.34
N VAL A 414 2.80 -2.86 -23.10
CA VAL A 414 4.08 -2.40 -22.55
C VAL A 414 4.50 -3.27 -21.37
N PRO A 415 5.80 -3.53 -21.20
CA PRO A 415 6.28 -4.33 -20.10
C PRO A 415 6.30 -3.49 -18.80
N ARG A 416 5.87 -4.10 -17.70
CA ARG A 416 6.00 -3.61 -16.32
C ARG A 416 6.64 -4.66 -15.45
N LEU A 417 7.48 -4.21 -14.53
CA LEU A 417 8.01 -5.08 -13.48
C LEU A 417 6.94 -5.21 -12.39
N ALA A 418 6.53 -6.43 -12.08
CA ALA A 418 5.59 -6.72 -11.00
C ALA A 418 6.14 -7.84 -10.10
N PRO A 419 5.79 -7.88 -8.81
CA PRO A 419 6.09 -9.03 -7.96
C PRO A 419 5.50 -10.31 -8.55
N ALA A 420 6.27 -11.40 -8.51
CA ALA A 420 5.80 -12.70 -8.97
C ALA A 420 4.66 -13.19 -8.05
N ALA A 421 3.54 -13.60 -8.65
CA ALA A 421 2.49 -14.28 -7.90
C ALA A 421 3.06 -15.55 -7.24
N GLN A 422 2.72 -15.78 -5.98
CA GLN A 422 3.22 -16.94 -5.25
C GLN A 422 2.70 -18.22 -5.90
N ALA A 423 3.60 -19.08 -6.36
CA ALA A 423 3.24 -20.44 -6.71
C ALA A 423 2.79 -21.14 -5.42
N LEU A 424 1.59 -21.73 -5.43
CA LEU A 424 1.14 -22.65 -4.39
C LEU A 424 1.92 -23.96 -4.53
N GLY A 425 3.18 -23.95 -4.12
CA GLY A 425 3.99 -25.16 -4.01
C GLY A 425 3.75 -25.83 -2.66
N GLY A 426 3.29 -27.08 -2.66
CA GLY A 426 3.09 -27.89 -1.45
C GLY A 426 1.61 -28.13 -1.11
N PRO A 427 1.32 -28.64 0.10
CA PRO A 427 -0.04 -28.87 0.56
C PRO A 427 -0.88 -27.59 0.51
N ILE A 428 -2.11 -27.71 0.05
CA ILE A 428 -3.05 -26.61 -0.10
C ILE A 428 -4.28 -26.84 0.77
N LYS A 429 -4.93 -25.77 1.20
CA LYS A 429 -6.25 -25.84 1.83
C LYS A 429 -7.21 -24.91 1.11
N LEU A 430 -8.47 -25.35 0.99
CA LEU A 430 -9.58 -24.47 0.63
C LEU A 430 -9.89 -23.61 1.83
N TYR A 431 -9.83 -22.30 1.64
CA TYR A 431 -10.03 -21.33 2.70
C TYR A 431 -11.18 -20.39 2.35
N PHE A 432 -11.98 -20.13 3.38
CA PHE A 432 -13.16 -19.31 3.30
C PHE A 432 -13.03 -18.23 4.38
N ASP A 433 -12.89 -16.97 3.96
CA ASP A 433 -13.08 -15.86 4.89
C ASP A 433 -14.53 -15.93 5.37
N ALA A 434 -14.74 -15.84 6.68
CA ALA A 434 -15.99 -16.17 7.35
C ALA A 434 -17.27 -15.73 6.59
N ARG A 435 -18.27 -16.62 6.53
CA ARG A 435 -19.62 -16.49 5.91
C ARG A 435 -19.76 -15.39 4.84
N GLY A 436 -19.77 -15.81 3.56
CA GLY A 436 -20.09 -14.98 2.39
C GLY A 436 -20.46 -15.83 1.17
N ALA A 437 -20.39 -15.27 -0.03
CA ALA A 437 -20.64 -15.99 -1.28
C ALA A 437 -19.54 -17.01 -1.61
N ILE A 438 -19.88 -18.11 -2.31
CA ILE A 438 -18.92 -19.14 -2.76
C ILE A 438 -17.78 -18.54 -3.60
N SER A 439 -17.98 -17.38 -4.23
CA SER A 439 -16.94 -16.63 -4.94
C SER A 439 -15.73 -16.28 -4.07
N ASN A 440 -15.87 -16.27 -2.74
CA ASN A 440 -14.81 -15.94 -1.80
C ASN A 440 -13.98 -17.16 -1.38
N LEU A 441 -14.32 -18.36 -1.88
CA LEU A 441 -13.53 -19.57 -1.66
C LEU A 441 -12.22 -19.45 -2.43
N ARG A 442 -11.10 -19.43 -1.69
CA ARG A 442 -9.77 -19.37 -2.27
C ARG A 442 -8.92 -20.55 -1.86
N ILE A 443 -8.05 -20.97 -2.77
CA ILE A 443 -7.00 -21.93 -2.46
C ILE A 443 -5.85 -21.16 -1.82
N VAL A 444 -5.40 -21.60 -0.64
CA VAL A 444 -4.24 -21.02 0.04
C VAL A 444 -3.25 -22.12 0.39
N SER A 445 -1.98 -21.74 0.60
CA SER A 445 -0.98 -22.67 1.11
C SER A 445 -1.38 -23.17 2.50
N GLN A 446 -1.31 -24.48 2.70
CA GLN A 446 -1.45 -25.08 4.02
C GLN A 446 -0.08 -25.03 4.68
N VAL A 447 0.03 -24.28 5.79
CA VAL A 447 1.24 -24.24 6.60
C VAL A 447 1.54 -25.66 7.08
N ASP A 448 2.79 -26.11 6.88
CA ASP A 448 3.25 -27.37 7.44
C ASP A 448 3.24 -27.26 8.96
N ASP A 449 2.26 -27.89 9.59
CA ASP A 449 2.28 -28.14 11.02
C ASP A 449 3.32 -29.24 11.29
N ASN A 450 4.55 -28.80 11.57
CA ASN A 450 5.68 -29.65 11.96
C ASN A 450 5.72 -29.89 13.48
N ALA A 451 4.68 -29.51 14.21
CA ALA A 451 4.54 -29.89 15.61
C ALA A 451 4.50 -31.42 15.72
N ALA A 452 5.16 -31.96 16.76
CA ALA A 452 5.04 -33.38 17.07
C ALA A 452 3.57 -33.68 17.39
N MET A 453 2.96 -34.59 16.63
CA MET A 453 1.58 -35.03 16.83
C MET A 453 1.38 -35.46 18.29
N ALA A 454 0.35 -34.94 18.97
CA ALA A 454 0.05 -35.37 20.32
C ALA A 454 -0.40 -36.83 20.34
N ALA A 455 -0.28 -37.50 21.49
CA ALA A 455 -0.74 -38.88 21.64
C ALA A 455 -2.25 -38.98 21.35
N GLY A 456 -2.60 -39.71 20.29
CA GLY A 456 -3.99 -39.89 19.83
C GLY A 456 -4.38 -39.09 18.58
N GLU A 457 -3.50 -38.26 18.04
CA GLU A 457 -3.75 -37.54 16.78
C GLU A 457 -3.16 -38.29 15.57
N ALA A 458 -3.78 -38.17 14.39
CA ALA A 458 -3.28 -38.75 13.13
C ALA A 458 -3.35 -37.74 11.98
N LYS A 459 -2.28 -37.64 11.18
CA LYS A 459 -2.22 -36.78 9.98
C LYS A 459 -2.64 -37.61 8.77
N LEU A 460 -3.80 -37.30 8.21
CA LEU A 460 -4.31 -37.93 6.99
C LEU A 460 -3.92 -37.09 5.78
N ARG A 461 -3.41 -37.74 4.73
CA ARG A 461 -3.23 -37.13 3.41
C ARG A 461 -4.51 -37.41 2.62
N VAL A 462 -5.27 -36.34 2.35
CA VAL A 462 -6.53 -36.37 1.59
C VAL A 462 -6.26 -36.14 0.12
#